data_AF-A0A973GUJ7-F1
#
_entry.id   AF-A0A973GUJ7-F1
#
_cell.length_a   1.000
_cell.length_b   1.000
_cell.length_c   1.000
_cell.angle_alpha   90.00
_cell.angle_beta   90.00
_cell.angle_gamma   90.00
#
_symmetry.space_group_name_H-M   'P 1'
#
loop_
_entity.id
_entity.type
_entity.pdbx_description
1 polymer ?
#
loop_
_entity_poly.entity_id
_entity_poly.type
_entity_poly.pdbx_seq_one_letter_code
_entity_poly.pdbx_strand_id
1 'polypeptide(L)'
;DIQIVENRDLIKNSILRAKFMELVALESSHNQEHLDYFMVGMFSSIDILLNRDMALIVEELPFTSDVKNALLGQDNPINSTLKVIQNHEYARLNELKHDYPIEHISQTRFMELYIEAINWVKRHD
;
A
#
# COMPACT_ATOMS: atom_id res chain seq x y z
N ASP A 1 -11.35 -20.61 -14.04
CA ASP A 1 -10.71 -19.60 -14.89
C ASP A 1 -9.56 -18.98 -14.11
N ILE A 2 -8.34 -19.07 -14.61
CA ILE A 2 -7.11 -18.69 -13.87
C ILE A 2 -7.11 -17.19 -13.58
N GLN A 3 -7.54 -16.38 -14.55
CA GLN A 3 -7.63 -14.92 -14.44
C GLN A 3 -8.56 -14.46 -13.30
N ILE A 4 -9.66 -15.18 -13.03
CA ILE A 4 -10.59 -14.86 -11.93
C ILE A 4 -9.96 -15.14 -10.56
N VAL A 5 -9.06 -16.12 -10.46
CA VAL A 5 -8.33 -16.41 -9.21
C VAL A 5 -7.28 -15.34 -8.98
N GLU A 6 -6.48 -15.01 -10.01
CA GLU A 6 -5.46 -13.96 -9.95
C GLU A 6 -6.05 -12.59 -9.56
N ASN A 7 -7.18 -12.20 -10.17
CA ASN A 7 -7.86 -10.94 -9.82
C ASN A 7 -8.33 -10.93 -8.35
N ARG A 8 -8.79 -12.06 -7.82
CA ARG A 8 -9.21 -12.14 -6.41
C ARG A 8 -8.03 -11.99 -5.46
N ASP A 9 -6.90 -12.60 -5.77
CA ASP A 9 -5.69 -12.49 -4.95
C ASP A 9 -5.12 -11.06 -4.99
N LEU A 10 -5.15 -10.42 -6.17
CA LEU A 10 -4.79 -9.00 -6.31
C LEU A 10 -5.69 -8.09 -5.47
N ILE A 11 -7.01 -8.28 -5.53
CA ILE A 11 -7.96 -7.50 -4.72
C ILE A 11 -7.69 -7.68 -3.22
N LYS A 12 -7.48 -8.92 -2.78
CA LYS A 12 -7.16 -9.22 -1.36
C LYS A 12 -5.87 -8.54 -0.92
N ASN A 13 -4.82 -8.60 -1.75
CA ASN A 13 -3.56 -7.93 -1.46
C ASN A 13 -3.73 -6.41 -1.42
N SER A 14 -4.49 -5.81 -2.34
CA SER A 14 -4.77 -4.37 -2.31
C SER A 14 -5.51 -3.93 -1.04
N ILE A 15 -6.47 -4.72 -0.55
CA ILE A 15 -7.19 -4.42 0.70
C ILE A 15 -6.27 -4.55 1.91
N LEU A 16 -5.45 -5.62 1.97
CA LEU A 16 -4.45 -5.79 3.01
C LEU A 16 -3.46 -4.61 3.04
N ARG A 17 -2.97 -4.23 1.86
CA ARG A 17 -2.04 -3.12 1.67
C ARG A 17 -2.65 -1.78 2.07
N ALA A 18 -3.91 -1.54 1.72
CA ALA A 18 -4.68 -0.36 2.16
C ALA A 18 -4.66 -0.25 3.68
N LYS A 19 -5.05 -1.32 4.36
CA LYS A 19 -5.11 -1.30 5.82
C LYS A 19 -3.73 -1.16 6.46
N PHE A 20 -2.73 -1.83 5.90
CA PHE A 20 -1.37 -1.77 6.42
C PHE A 20 -0.76 -0.37 6.26
N MET A 21 -0.94 0.26 5.09
CA MET A 21 -0.50 1.64 4.84
C MET A 21 -1.18 2.64 5.80
N GLU A 22 -2.48 2.49 6.05
CA GLU A 22 -3.20 3.32 7.03
C GLU A 22 -2.59 3.20 8.43
N LEU A 23 -2.35 1.97 8.90
CA LEU A 23 -1.80 1.71 10.23
C LEU A 23 -0.39 2.27 10.38
N VAL A 24 0.44 2.13 9.35
CA VAL A 24 1.78 2.73 9.31
C VAL A 24 1.70 4.27 9.40
N ALA A 25 0.80 4.89 8.62
CA ALA A 25 0.65 6.34 8.62
C ALA A 25 0.24 6.86 10.01
N LEU A 26 -0.69 6.18 10.69
CA LEU A 26 -1.17 6.53 12.03
C LEU A 26 -0.06 6.55 13.10
N GLU A 27 1.01 5.77 12.93
CA GLU A 27 2.15 5.71 13.85
C GLU A 27 3.38 6.50 13.35
N SER A 28 3.25 7.18 12.21
CA SER A 28 4.30 8.02 11.63
C SER A 28 4.04 9.51 11.88
N SER A 29 4.92 10.36 11.35
CA SER A 29 4.70 11.81 11.27
C SER A 29 3.51 12.22 10.38
N HIS A 30 2.94 11.29 9.60
CA HIS A 30 1.87 11.50 8.61
C HIS A 30 0.50 11.00 9.07
N ASN A 31 0.21 11.06 10.37
CA ASN A 31 -1.03 10.52 10.91
C ASN A 31 -2.31 11.23 10.42
N GLN A 32 -2.21 12.50 9.99
CA GLN A 32 -3.36 13.26 9.49
C GLN A 32 -3.73 12.80 8.07
N GLU A 33 -2.77 12.29 7.31
CA GLU A 33 -2.94 11.81 5.94
C GLU A 33 -3.25 10.30 5.87
N HIS A 34 -3.57 9.63 6.99
CA HIS A 34 -3.72 8.17 7.03
C HIS A 34 -4.73 7.60 6.01
N LEU A 35 -5.77 8.36 5.66
CA LEU A 35 -6.75 7.97 4.64
C LEU A 35 -6.17 8.02 3.21
N ASP A 36 -5.24 8.94 2.94
CA ASP A 36 -4.54 9.00 1.64
C ASP A 36 -3.61 7.79 1.49
N TYR A 37 -2.97 7.36 2.58
CA TYR A 37 -2.20 6.11 2.62
C TYR A 37 -3.09 4.88 2.40
N PHE A 38 -4.27 4.84 3.04
CA PHE A 38 -5.26 3.79 2.78
C PHE A 38 -5.67 3.74 1.30
N MET A 39 -5.99 4.90 0.72
CA MET A 39 -6.39 5.01 -0.68
C MET A 39 -5.29 4.52 -1.62
N VAL A 40 -4.04 4.95 -1.41
CA VAL A 40 -2.91 4.48 -2.24
C VAL A 40 -2.76 2.96 -2.13
N GLY A 41 -2.84 2.38 -0.93
CA GLY A 41 -2.77 0.92 -0.78
C GLY A 41 -3.90 0.20 -1.51
N MET A 42 -5.13 0.72 -1.43
CA MET A 42 -6.31 0.14 -2.09
C MET A 42 -6.23 0.18 -3.62
N PHE A 43 -5.70 1.27 -4.18
CA PHE A 43 -5.64 1.49 -5.63
C PHE A 43 -4.29 1.12 -6.27
N SER A 44 -3.29 0.73 -5.49
CA SER A 44 -1.94 0.39 -5.97
C SER A 44 -1.81 -0.77 -6.97
N SER A 45 -2.91 -1.47 -7.30
CA SER A 45 -2.93 -2.51 -8.34
C SER A 45 -4.13 -2.38 -9.28
N ILE A 46 -4.77 -1.19 -9.31
CA ILE A 46 -5.97 -0.96 -10.12
C ILE A 46 -5.68 -0.95 -11.62
N ASP A 47 -4.49 -0.51 -12.02
CA ASP A 47 -3.97 -0.54 -13.39
C ASP A 47 -3.89 -1.98 -13.93
N ILE A 48 -3.40 -2.91 -13.11
CA ILE A 48 -3.34 -4.34 -13.44
C ILE A 48 -4.75 -4.92 -13.54
N LEU A 49 -5.63 -4.62 -12.57
CA LEU A 49 -7.01 -5.12 -12.53
C LEU A 49 -7.84 -4.64 -13.74
N LEU A 50 -7.65 -3.40 -14.16
CA LEU A 50 -8.36 -2.80 -15.30
C LEU A 50 -7.65 -3.02 -16.64
N ASN A 51 -6.41 -3.53 -16.63
CA ASN A 51 -5.53 -3.62 -17.79
C ASN A 51 -5.42 -2.27 -18.54
N ARG A 52 -5.15 -1.20 -17.78
CA ARG A 52 -5.04 0.19 -18.26
C ARG A 52 -3.83 0.86 -17.63
N ASP A 53 -3.31 1.89 -18.29
CA ASP A 53 -2.24 2.73 -17.73
C ASP A 53 -2.73 3.45 -16.46
N MET A 54 -1.97 3.35 -15.37
CA MET A 54 -2.22 4.06 -14.10
C MET A 54 -2.41 5.56 -14.33
N ALA A 55 -1.63 6.16 -15.23
CA ALA A 55 -1.70 7.59 -15.52
C ALA A 55 -3.05 8.02 -16.10
N LEU A 56 -3.72 7.16 -16.85
CA LEU A 56 -5.07 7.44 -17.35
C LEU A 56 -6.12 7.26 -16.26
N ILE A 57 -5.94 6.28 -15.37
CA ILE A 57 -6.89 5.98 -14.29
C ILE A 57 -6.95 7.12 -13.27
N VAL A 58 -5.79 7.65 -12.85
CA VAL A 58 -5.74 8.71 -11.82
C VAL A 58 -6.30 10.06 -12.31
N GLU A 59 -6.39 10.28 -13.61
CA GLU A 59 -7.05 11.46 -14.19
C GLU A 59 -8.58 11.38 -14.12
N GLU A 60 -9.15 10.17 -14.12
CA GLU A 60 -10.60 9.94 -14.07
C GLU A 60 -11.17 9.92 -12.65
N LEU A 61 -10.30 9.83 -11.63
CA LEU A 61 -10.68 9.68 -10.23
C LEU A 61 -10.45 10.98 -9.43
N PRO A 62 -11.33 11.31 -8.48
CA PRO A 62 -11.25 12.54 -7.68
C PRO A 62 -10.23 12.39 -6.52
N PHE A 63 -9.00 11.99 -6.84
CA PHE A 63 -7.91 11.85 -5.86
C PHE A 63 -7.21 13.18 -5.59
N THR A 64 -6.68 13.31 -4.37
CA THR A 64 -5.75 14.40 -4.01
C THR A 64 -4.49 14.32 -4.85
N SER A 65 -3.77 15.44 -5.01
CA SER A 65 -2.49 15.45 -5.73
C SER A 65 -1.50 14.45 -5.15
N ASP A 66 -1.47 14.28 -3.83
CA ASP A 66 -0.53 13.40 -3.15
C ASP A 66 -0.81 11.93 -3.44
N VAL A 67 -2.09 11.53 -3.44
CA VAL A 67 -2.52 10.17 -3.84
C VAL A 67 -2.19 9.92 -5.31
N LYS A 68 -2.49 10.87 -6.21
CA LYS A 68 -2.17 10.72 -7.64
C LYS A 68 -0.67 10.56 -7.85
N ASN A 69 0.13 11.47 -7.29
CA ASN A 69 1.59 11.44 -7.40
C ASN A 69 2.16 10.12 -6.85
N ALA A 70 1.60 9.63 -5.74
CA ALA A 70 2.04 8.38 -5.15
C ALA A 70 1.73 7.15 -6.01
N LEU A 71 0.53 7.06 -6.59
CA LEU A 71 0.15 5.99 -7.52
C LEU A 71 0.94 6.04 -8.82
N LEU A 72 1.35 7.24 -9.25
CA LEU A 72 2.22 7.45 -10.41
C LEU A 72 3.71 7.12 -10.14
N GLY A 73 4.07 6.72 -8.93
CA GLY A 73 5.45 6.40 -8.59
C GLY A 73 6.35 7.61 -8.32
N GLN A 74 5.78 8.82 -8.24
CA GLN A 74 6.54 10.02 -7.90
C GLN A 74 7.00 9.94 -6.45
N ASP A 75 8.16 10.53 -6.18
CA ASP A 75 8.75 10.50 -4.86
C ASP A 75 7.98 11.38 -3.87
N ASN A 76 7.32 10.74 -2.92
CA ASN A 76 6.64 11.37 -1.79
C ASN A 76 6.55 10.37 -0.61
N PRO A 77 6.17 10.80 0.60
CA PRO A 77 6.10 9.92 1.76
C PRO A 77 5.14 8.72 1.59
N ILE A 78 4.03 8.92 0.89
CA ILE A 78 3.03 7.87 0.66
C ILE A 78 3.60 6.78 -0.27
N ASN A 79 4.24 7.17 -1.37
CA ASN A 79 4.89 6.27 -2.31
C ASN A 79 6.08 5.55 -1.69
N SER A 80 6.87 6.25 -0.88
CA SER A 80 7.98 5.66 -0.13
C SER A 80 7.48 4.53 0.78
N THR A 81 6.38 4.77 1.49
CA THR A 81 5.72 3.74 2.31
C THR A 81 5.17 2.58 1.47
N LEU A 82 4.53 2.88 0.34
CA LEU A 82 4.05 1.86 -0.59
C LEU A 82 5.19 0.93 -1.06
N LYS A 83 6.34 1.51 -1.45
CA LYS A 83 7.53 0.76 -1.89
C LYS A 83 8.07 -0.16 -0.79
N VAL A 84 8.13 0.33 0.45
CA VAL A 84 8.58 -0.50 1.60
C VAL A 84 7.66 -1.71 1.79
N ILE A 85 6.35 -1.48 1.76
CA ILE A 85 5.36 -2.54 1.95
C ILE A 85 5.40 -3.55 0.80
N GLN A 86 5.48 -3.09 -0.45
CA GLN A 86 5.61 -3.98 -1.61
C GLN A 86 6.91 -4.80 -1.54
N ASN A 87 8.04 -4.21 -1.16
CA ASN A 87 9.29 -4.94 -0.97
C ASN A 87 9.18 -6.03 0.10
N HIS A 88 8.45 -5.75 1.19
CA HIS A 88 8.14 -6.73 2.22
C HIS A 88 7.25 -7.87 1.68
N GLU A 89 6.18 -7.55 0.94
CA GLU A 89 5.25 -8.53 0.34
C GLU A 89 5.96 -9.52 -0.61
N TYR A 90 6.86 -9.05 -1.46
CA TYR A 90 7.58 -9.89 -2.42
C TYR A 90 8.72 -10.72 -1.82
N ALA A 91 8.81 -10.80 -0.49
CA ALA A 91 9.89 -11.47 0.23
C ALA A 91 11.30 -11.02 -0.22
N ARG A 92 11.42 -9.79 -0.75
CA ARG A 92 12.69 -9.11 -1.05
C ARG A 92 13.33 -8.59 0.24
N LEU A 93 13.25 -9.38 1.31
CA LEU A 93 13.87 -9.13 2.60
C LEU A 93 15.40 -8.99 2.49
N ASN A 94 16.01 -9.58 1.45
CA ASN A 94 17.43 -9.42 1.15
C ASN A 94 17.80 -8.03 0.56
N GLU A 95 16.82 -7.26 0.06
CA GLU A 95 16.99 -5.86 -0.37
C GLU A 95 16.74 -4.87 0.78
N LEU A 96 16.10 -5.29 1.88
CA LEU A 96 15.92 -4.50 3.11
C LEU A 96 17.19 -4.48 4.00
N LYS A 97 18.35 -4.72 3.41
CA LYS A 97 19.66 -4.59 4.07
C LYS A 97 20.12 -3.15 3.91
N HIS A 98 19.81 -2.34 4.93
CA HIS A 98 20.10 -0.93 5.13
C HIS A 98 18.91 -0.03 4.81
N ASP A 99 18.48 0.67 5.85
CA ASP A 99 17.43 1.70 5.89
C ASP A 99 16.00 1.18 5.69
N TYR A 100 15.43 0.73 6.81
CA TYR A 100 13.98 0.77 7.00
C TYR A 100 13.57 2.26 7.09
N PRO A 101 12.93 2.85 6.06
CA PRO A 101 12.87 4.30 5.92
C PRO A 101 11.63 4.92 6.56
N ILE A 102 10.80 4.11 7.24
CA ILE A 102 9.61 4.64 7.92
C ILE A 102 10.06 5.14 9.29
N GLU A 103 10.24 6.46 9.37
CA GLU A 103 10.66 7.13 10.60
C GLU A 103 9.76 6.75 11.78
N HIS A 104 10.38 6.58 12.95
CA HIS A 104 9.72 6.27 14.23
C HIS A 104 9.08 4.88 14.37
N ILE A 105 9.07 4.05 13.33
CA ILE A 105 8.55 2.68 13.42
C ILE A 105 9.71 1.68 13.46
N SER A 106 9.77 0.86 14.51
CA SER A 106 10.73 -0.24 14.57
C SER A 106 10.34 -1.39 13.64
N GLN A 107 11.31 -2.21 13.21
CA GLN A 107 11.01 -3.40 12.41
C GLN A 107 10.01 -4.34 13.13
N THR A 108 10.14 -4.52 14.45
CA THR A 108 9.20 -5.31 15.24
C THR A 108 7.79 -4.73 15.16
N ARG A 109 7.64 -3.42 15.36
CA ARG A 109 6.33 -2.77 15.30
C ARG A 109 5.72 -2.85 13.90
N PHE A 110 6.51 -2.68 12.85
CA PHE A 110 6.04 -2.86 11.48
C PHE A 110 5.43 -4.25 11.23
N MET A 111 6.07 -5.30 11.73
CA MET A 111 5.55 -6.67 11.62
C MET A 111 4.26 -6.85 12.43
N GLU A 112 4.15 -6.23 13.60
CA GLU A 112 2.91 -6.23 14.39
C GLU A 112 1.77 -5.54 13.61
N LEU A 113 2.02 -4.37 13.04
CA LEU A 113 1.05 -3.65 12.21
C LEU A 113 0.61 -4.47 10.98
N TYR A 114 1.53 -5.22 10.37
CA TYR A 114 1.20 -6.15 9.28
C TYR A 114 0.25 -7.27 9.75
N ILE A 115 0.53 -7.88 10.91
CA ILE A 115 -0.34 -8.89 11.52
C ILE A 115 -1.71 -8.30 11.89
N GLU A 116 -1.74 -7.07 12.41
CA GLU A 116 -2.98 -6.33 12.69
C GLU A 116 -3.81 -6.12 11.42
N ALA A 117 -3.17 -5.73 10.31
CA ALA A 117 -3.82 -5.59 9.01
C ALA A 117 -4.39 -6.92 8.49
N ILE A 118 -3.64 -8.03 8.58
CA ILE A 118 -4.14 -9.38 8.24
C ILE A 118 -5.38 -9.72 9.06
N ASN A 119 -5.32 -9.49 10.38
CA ASN A 119 -6.43 -9.77 11.28
C ASN A 119 -7.64 -8.87 10.99
N TRP A 120 -7.41 -7.63 10.58
CA TRP A 120 -8.48 -6.73 10.15
C TRP A 120 -9.17 -7.25 8.89
N VAL A 121 -8.43 -7.65 7.85
CA VAL A 121 -9.00 -8.22 6.62
C VAL A 121 -9.84 -9.45 6.93
N LYS A 122 -9.30 -10.40 7.73
CA LYS A 122 -10.02 -11.63 8.13
C LYS A 122 -11.33 -11.39 8.86
N ARG A 123 -11.53 -10.23 9.50
CA ARG A 123 -12.78 -9.88 10.18
C ARG A 123 -13.83 -9.27 9.24
N HIS A 124 -13.43 -8.85 8.05
CA HIS A 124 -14.27 -8.16 7.07
C HIS A 124 -14.40 -8.94 5.73
N ASP A 125 -13.80 -10.13 5.64
CA ASP A 125 -14.02 -11.17 4.62
C ASP A 125 -15.19 -12.08 5.04
#